data_AF-A0A7W0FNC3-F1
#
_entry.id   AF-A0A7W0FNC3-F1
#
_cell.length_a   1.000
_cell.length_b   1.000
_cell.length_c   1.000
_cell.angle_alpha   90.00
_cell.angle_beta   90.00
_cell.angle_gamma   90.00
#
_symmetry.space_group_name_H-M   'P 1'
#
loop_
_entity.id
_entity.type
_entity.pdbx_description
1 polymer ?
#
loop_
_entity_poly.entity_id
_entity_poly.type
_entity_poly.pdbx_seq_one_letter_code
_entity_poly.pdbx_strand_id
1 'polypeptide(L)'
;MREAVVATLGLLSCGAAAQAQTTVVLPDTSQSSTVSVTVSEQARIAVPSGISFNVTNVGAATAASAVAVSIDQIVLASATRQLRISLRADAASFTPPAAGETTWAAGDVSWPASTWTAGVGAGGLLSHSRFNTVATCEAGTATCSTSGLVFSLLSKPAVQRSGTHTLVVTWKVESIGS
;
A
#
# COMPACT_ATOMS: atom_id res chain seq x y z
N MET A 1 61.78 7.66 -0.95
CA MET A 1 60.59 7.84 -0.10
C MET A 1 59.41 7.30 -0.90
N ARG A 2 58.75 6.24 -0.43
CA ARG A 2 57.66 5.56 -1.16
C ARG A 2 56.33 6.19 -0.77
N GLU A 3 55.58 6.67 -1.76
CA GLU A 3 54.21 7.16 -1.60
C GLU A 3 53.27 6.00 -1.26
N ALA A 4 52.46 6.18 -0.21
CA ALA A 4 51.44 5.22 0.19
C ALA A 4 50.11 5.61 -0.44
N VAL A 5 49.61 4.76 -1.34
CA VAL A 5 48.27 4.85 -1.91
C VAL A 5 47.28 4.28 -0.90
N VAL A 6 46.41 5.13 -0.36
CA VAL A 6 45.29 4.72 0.51
C VAL A 6 44.12 4.33 -0.38
N ALA A 7 43.82 3.03 -0.45
CA ALA A 7 42.63 2.52 -1.11
C ALA A 7 41.47 2.45 -0.11
N THR A 8 40.44 3.27 -0.34
CA THR A 8 39.20 3.27 0.43
C THR A 8 38.35 2.07 0.03
N LEU A 9 38.17 1.12 0.95
CA LEU A 9 37.34 -0.06 0.78
C LEU A 9 35.87 0.32 1.00
N GLY A 10 35.07 0.32 -0.06
CA GLY A 10 33.63 0.52 0.02
C GLY A 10 32.94 -0.70 0.63
N LEU A 11 32.28 -0.52 1.77
CA LEU A 11 31.42 -1.53 2.39
C LEU A 11 30.15 -1.72 1.55
N LEU A 12 30.04 -2.85 0.85
CA LEU A 12 28.77 -3.32 0.29
C LEU A 12 27.92 -3.88 1.44
N SER A 13 26.87 -3.16 1.82
CA SER A 13 25.82 -3.69 2.69
C SER A 13 24.92 -4.63 1.90
N CYS A 14 25.16 -5.94 2.00
CA CYS A 14 24.19 -6.94 1.54
C CYS A 14 22.96 -6.89 2.46
N GLY A 15 21.77 -6.68 1.89
CA GLY A 15 20.51 -6.79 2.62
C GLY A 15 20.38 -8.20 3.19
N ALA A 16 20.32 -8.32 4.52
CA ALA A 16 20.17 -9.61 5.18
C ALA A 16 18.73 -10.13 4.94
N ALA A 17 18.61 -11.31 4.34
CA ALA A 17 17.34 -12.04 4.30
C ALA A 17 16.90 -12.35 5.74
N ALA A 18 15.64 -12.09 6.06
CA ALA A 18 15.09 -12.49 7.34
C ALA A 18 14.95 -14.02 7.37
N GLN A 19 15.43 -14.63 8.46
CA GLN A 19 15.28 -16.07 8.68
C GLN A 19 14.34 -16.31 9.84
N ALA A 20 13.31 -17.12 9.61
CA ALA A 20 12.49 -17.69 10.66
C ALA A 20 12.95 -19.14 10.86
N GLN A 21 13.45 -19.47 12.06
CA GLN A 21 13.85 -20.82 12.42
C GLN A 21 12.91 -21.33 13.51
N THR A 22 12.35 -22.52 13.33
CA THR A 22 11.55 -23.21 14.34
C THR A 22 12.21 -24.54 14.69
N THR A 23 12.30 -24.85 15.98
CA THR A 23 12.83 -26.12 16.46
C THR A 23 11.67 -27.11 16.58
N VAL A 24 11.71 -28.19 15.81
CA VAL A 24 10.70 -29.25 15.89
C VAL A 24 11.18 -30.29 16.88
N VAL A 25 10.46 -30.44 18.00
CA VAL A 25 10.74 -31.50 18.98
C VAL A 25 10.24 -32.82 18.41
N LEU A 26 11.16 -33.74 18.15
CA LEU A 26 10.83 -35.10 17.74
C LEU A 26 10.53 -35.97 18.98
N PRO A 27 9.75 -37.06 18.82
CA PRO A 27 9.46 -38.00 19.91
C PRO A 27 10.72 -38.64 20.52
N ASP A 28 11.80 -38.65 19.75
CA ASP A 28 13.14 -39.02 20.18
C ASP A 28 13.97 -37.74 20.39
N THR A 29 14.29 -37.43 21.65
CA THR A 29 15.08 -36.24 22.01
C THR A 29 16.56 -36.36 21.68
N SER A 30 17.02 -37.51 21.17
CA SER A 30 18.40 -37.70 20.72
C SER A 30 18.67 -37.12 19.33
N GLN A 31 17.62 -36.69 18.62
CA GLN A 31 17.72 -36.11 17.28
C GLN A 31 17.07 -34.72 17.21
N SER A 32 17.82 -33.74 16.72
CA SER A 32 17.29 -32.42 16.40
C SER A 32 17.27 -32.22 14.89
N SER A 33 16.10 -31.88 14.34
CA SER A 33 15.99 -31.45 12.94
C SER A 33 15.83 -29.93 12.89
N THR A 34 16.68 -29.26 12.09
CA THR A 34 16.54 -27.83 11.81
C THR A 34 15.76 -27.63 10.52
N VAL A 35 14.66 -26.89 10.57
CA VAL A 35 13.96 -26.40 9.39
C VAL A 35 14.34 -24.94 9.19
N SER A 36 15.02 -24.64 8.10
CA SER A 36 15.34 -23.27 7.69
C SER A 36 14.39 -22.82 6.60
N VAL A 37 13.65 -21.73 6.86
CA VAL A 37 12.83 -21.06 5.85
C VAL A 37 13.52 -19.75 5.48
N THR A 38 13.93 -19.63 4.22
CA THR A 38 14.48 -18.37 3.69
C THR A 38 13.34 -17.52 3.14
N VAL A 39 13.10 -16.37 3.75
CA VAL A 39 12.15 -15.38 3.23
C VAL A 39 12.91 -14.40 2.34
N SER A 40 12.73 -14.51 1.03
CA SER A 40 13.41 -13.65 0.05
C SER A 40 12.85 -12.24 0.01
N GLU A 41 11.57 -12.07 0.37
CA GLU A 41 10.89 -10.77 0.40
C GLU A 41 9.91 -10.70 1.57
N GLN A 42 9.92 -9.58 2.29
CA GLN A 42 8.96 -9.31 3.35
C GLN A 42 8.71 -7.80 3.47
N ALA A 43 7.52 -7.45 3.96
CA ALA A 43 7.17 -6.11 4.36
C ALA A 43 6.02 -6.18 5.36
N ARG A 44 5.98 -5.23 6.30
CA ARG A 44 4.84 -5.01 7.19
C ARG A 44 4.01 -3.86 6.62
N ILE A 45 2.73 -4.09 6.41
CA ILE A 45 1.82 -3.17 5.73
C ILE A 45 0.71 -2.75 6.69
N ALA A 46 0.48 -1.45 6.80
CA ALA A 46 -0.72 -0.88 7.41
C ALA A 46 -1.40 0.07 6.41
N VAL A 47 -2.66 -0.25 6.12
CA VAL A 47 -3.52 0.46 5.15
C VAL A 47 -4.93 0.58 5.73
N PRO A 48 -5.71 1.60 5.34
CA PRO A 48 -7.09 1.71 5.76
C PRO A 48 -7.95 0.64 5.06
N SER A 49 -8.90 0.06 5.78
CA SER A 49 -9.86 -0.92 5.23
C SER A 49 -11.00 -0.25 4.43
N GLY A 50 -11.21 1.05 4.61
CA GLY A 50 -12.23 1.80 3.90
C GLY A 50 -12.01 3.30 3.93
N ILE A 51 -12.72 4.00 3.06
CA ILE A 51 -12.65 5.45 2.87
C ILE A 51 -14.04 6.00 3.15
N SER A 52 -14.13 6.96 4.08
CA SER A 52 -15.41 7.57 4.47
C SER A 52 -15.50 9.01 3.97
N PHE A 53 -16.62 9.33 3.32
CA PHE A 53 -16.96 10.66 2.84
C PHE A 53 -18.13 11.19 3.66
N ASN A 54 -17.96 12.36 4.29
CA ASN A 54 -19.05 13.05 4.97
C ASN A 54 -19.68 14.08 4.01
N VAL A 55 -20.64 13.63 3.22
CA VAL A 55 -21.28 14.43 2.18
C VAL A 55 -22.32 15.33 2.84
N THR A 56 -22.15 16.65 2.74
CA THR A 56 -23.13 17.64 3.21
C THR A 56 -23.95 18.24 2.07
N ASN A 57 -23.40 18.24 0.85
CA ASN A 57 -24.05 18.73 -0.36
C ASN A 57 -23.75 17.80 -1.54
N VAL A 58 -24.76 17.08 -2.02
CA VAL A 58 -24.67 16.14 -3.16
C VAL A 58 -24.34 16.82 -4.49
N GLY A 59 -24.55 18.13 -4.61
CA GLY A 59 -24.19 18.95 -5.77
C GLY A 59 -22.75 19.43 -5.78
N ALA A 60 -21.95 19.10 -4.77
CA ALA A 60 -20.54 19.47 -4.68
C ALA A 60 -19.65 18.23 -4.49
N ALA A 61 -18.40 18.32 -4.94
CA ALA A 61 -17.41 17.29 -4.65
C ALA A 61 -17.09 17.27 -3.15
N THR A 62 -16.89 16.09 -2.58
CA THR A 62 -16.59 15.90 -1.15
C THR A 62 -15.22 15.25 -0.99
N ALA A 63 -14.32 15.90 -0.26
CA ALA A 63 -13.05 15.30 0.13
C ALA A 63 -13.24 14.42 1.38
N ALA A 64 -12.64 13.23 1.38
CA ALA A 64 -12.49 12.41 2.57
C ALA A 64 -11.44 13.01 3.51
N SER A 65 -11.40 12.53 4.76
CA SER A 65 -10.25 12.77 5.63
C SER A 65 -9.00 12.13 5.04
N ALA A 66 -7.83 12.75 5.26
CA ALA A 66 -6.57 12.18 4.82
C ALA A 66 -6.33 10.81 5.49
N VAL A 67 -5.91 9.84 4.69
CA VAL A 67 -5.59 8.50 5.16
C VAL A 67 -4.09 8.26 5.15
N ALA A 68 -3.63 7.46 6.10
CA ALA A 68 -2.24 7.04 6.18
C ALA A 68 -2.05 5.65 5.56
N VAL A 69 -0.97 5.50 4.80
CA VAL A 69 -0.46 4.20 4.35
C VAL A 69 0.98 4.12 4.82
N SER A 70 1.34 3.04 5.52
CA SER A 70 2.71 2.81 5.97
C SER A 70 3.14 1.39 5.66
N ILE A 71 4.30 1.28 5.02
CA ILE A 71 5.00 0.03 4.81
C ILE A 71 6.36 0.15 5.48
N ASP A 72 6.67 -0.77 6.38
CA ASP A 72 7.93 -0.84 7.10
C ASP A 72 8.53 -2.24 7.03
N GLN A 73 9.76 -2.39 7.52
CA GLN A 73 10.51 -3.65 7.47
C GLN A 73 10.60 -4.24 6.06
N ILE A 74 10.73 -3.37 5.06
CA ILE A 74 10.82 -3.76 3.65
C ILE A 74 12.17 -4.45 3.42
N VAL A 75 12.10 -5.71 3.01
CA VAL A 75 13.21 -6.51 2.52
C VAL A 75 12.78 -7.08 1.19
N LEU A 76 13.51 -6.77 0.12
CA LEU A 76 13.24 -7.27 -1.24
C LEU A 76 14.41 -8.11 -1.73
N ALA A 77 14.16 -8.95 -2.74
CA ALA A 77 15.15 -9.91 -3.23
C ALA A 77 16.38 -9.24 -3.86
N SER A 78 16.26 -7.99 -4.30
CA SER A 78 17.36 -7.19 -4.87
C SER A 78 17.19 -5.71 -4.52
N ALA A 79 18.30 -4.96 -4.55
CA ALA A 79 18.29 -3.52 -4.28
C ALA A 79 17.63 -2.69 -5.39
N THR A 80 17.40 -3.28 -6.56
CA THR A 80 16.74 -2.65 -7.72
C THR A 80 15.23 -2.81 -7.70
N ARG A 81 14.71 -3.74 -6.89
CA ARG A 81 13.27 -3.96 -6.73
C ARG A 81 12.61 -2.82 -5.96
N GLN A 82 11.34 -2.62 -6.29
CA GLN A 82 10.48 -1.60 -5.69
C GLN A 82 9.16 -2.24 -5.26
N LEU A 83 8.48 -1.60 -4.31
CA LEU A 83 7.09 -1.94 -3.99
C LEU A 83 6.14 -1.04 -4.76
N ARG A 84 5.21 -1.63 -5.50
CA ARG A 84 4.07 -0.94 -6.08
C ARG A 84 2.85 -1.13 -5.19
N ILE A 85 2.23 -0.01 -4.83
CA ILE A 85 1.03 0.04 -4.00
C ILE A 85 -0.13 0.41 -4.92
N SER A 86 -1.16 -0.41 -4.93
CA SER A 86 -2.36 -0.21 -5.73
C SER A 86 -3.62 -0.46 -4.91
N LEU A 87 -4.75 0.12 -5.34
CA LEU A 87 -6.04 -0.11 -4.69
C LEU A 87 -7.16 -0.33 -5.71
N ARG A 88 -8.24 -0.93 -5.23
CA ARG A 88 -9.48 -1.26 -5.95
C ARG A 88 -10.67 -1.09 -5.00
N ALA A 89 -11.83 -0.69 -5.52
CA ALA A 89 -13.09 -0.76 -4.79
C ALA A 89 -13.62 -2.20 -4.75
N ASP A 90 -14.18 -2.61 -3.62
CA ASP A 90 -14.74 -3.96 -3.48
C ASP A 90 -16.09 -4.12 -4.18
N ALA A 91 -16.80 -3.01 -4.40
CA ALA A 91 -18.07 -2.96 -5.10
C ALA A 91 -18.05 -1.91 -6.22
N ALA A 92 -18.88 -2.12 -7.25
CA ALA A 92 -19.03 -1.19 -8.36
C ALA A 92 -19.70 0.13 -7.97
N SER A 93 -20.52 0.11 -6.91
CA SER A 93 -21.28 1.24 -6.38
C SER A 93 -21.36 1.17 -4.86
N PHE A 94 -21.56 2.32 -4.23
CA PHE A 94 -21.85 2.42 -2.81
C PHE A 94 -23.22 1.78 -2.51
N THR A 95 -23.42 1.29 -1.29
CA THR A 95 -24.73 0.79 -0.86
C THR A 95 -25.72 1.96 -0.73
N PRO A 96 -26.84 1.98 -1.47
CA PRO A 96 -27.84 3.04 -1.31
C PRO A 96 -28.64 2.85 0.00
N PRO A 97 -29.23 3.93 0.56
CA PRO A 97 -30.08 3.85 1.75
C PRO A 97 -31.32 2.97 1.55
N ALA A 98 -31.90 2.98 0.34
CA ALA A 98 -32.96 2.05 -0.06
C ALA A 98 -32.65 1.39 -1.41
N ALA A 99 -33.15 0.17 -1.60
CA ALA A 99 -32.94 -0.60 -2.82
C ALA A 99 -33.48 0.16 -4.04
N GLY A 100 -32.66 0.22 -5.10
CA GLY A 100 -33.02 0.90 -6.36
C GLY A 100 -32.77 2.42 -6.37
N GLU A 101 -32.37 3.03 -5.25
CA GLU A 101 -31.99 4.45 -5.25
C GLU A 101 -30.65 4.68 -5.98
N THR A 102 -30.51 5.86 -6.56
CA THR A 102 -29.25 6.30 -7.17
C THR A 102 -28.20 6.54 -6.09
N THR A 103 -26.99 6.08 -6.35
CA THR A 103 -25.83 6.23 -5.46
C THR A 103 -24.56 6.48 -6.28
N TRP A 104 -23.46 6.78 -5.61
CA TRP A 104 -22.17 6.91 -6.27
C TRP A 104 -21.64 5.57 -6.77
N ALA A 105 -20.92 5.61 -7.89
CA ALA A 105 -20.14 4.51 -8.40
C ALA A 105 -18.72 4.57 -7.83
N ALA A 106 -17.98 3.45 -7.88
CA ALA A 106 -16.55 3.46 -7.58
C ALA A 106 -15.81 4.47 -8.47
N GLY A 107 -16.18 4.57 -9.75
CA GLY A 107 -15.61 5.54 -10.69
C GLY A 107 -15.91 7.01 -10.37
N ASP A 108 -16.76 7.30 -9.38
CA ASP A 108 -16.98 8.67 -8.90
C ASP A 108 -15.93 9.09 -7.84
N VAL A 109 -15.01 8.18 -7.46
CA VAL A 109 -13.93 8.46 -6.49
C VAL A 109 -12.60 8.63 -7.21
N SER A 110 -11.86 9.68 -6.86
CA SER A 110 -10.52 9.98 -7.37
C SER A 110 -9.56 10.37 -6.25
N TRP A 111 -8.26 10.40 -6.54
CA TRP A 111 -7.24 10.96 -5.66
C TRP A 111 -6.16 11.66 -6.48
N PRO A 112 -5.55 12.74 -5.97
CA PRO A 112 -4.37 13.35 -6.58
C PRO A 112 -3.12 12.52 -6.24
N ALA A 113 -2.02 12.79 -6.94
CA ALA A 113 -0.72 12.30 -6.50
C ALA A 113 -0.35 12.95 -5.16
N SER A 114 -0.28 12.16 -4.09
CA SER A 114 0.13 12.64 -2.76
C SER A 114 1.65 12.63 -2.61
N THR A 115 2.16 13.35 -1.61
CA THR A 115 3.56 13.26 -1.20
C THR A 115 3.80 11.97 -0.42
N TRP A 116 4.89 11.28 -0.74
CA TRP A 116 5.32 10.05 -0.07
C TRP A 116 6.72 10.22 0.50
N THR A 117 6.99 9.55 1.61
CA THR A 117 8.34 9.33 2.12
C THR A 117 8.91 8.10 1.42
N ALA A 118 10.10 8.25 0.82
CA ALA A 118 10.79 7.19 0.07
C ALA A 118 9.91 6.53 -1.00
N GLY A 119 9.25 7.35 -1.81
CA GLY A 119 8.35 6.89 -2.86
C GLY A 119 7.75 8.05 -3.66
N VAL A 120 7.07 7.68 -4.75
CA VAL A 120 6.38 8.61 -5.64
C VAL A 120 4.90 8.25 -5.68
N GLY A 121 4.05 9.20 -5.29
CA GLY A 121 2.60 9.07 -5.39
C GLY A 121 2.10 9.22 -6.82
N ALA A 122 1.00 8.55 -7.14
CA ALA A 122 0.30 8.59 -8.41
C ALA A 122 -1.17 8.93 -8.18
N GLY A 123 -1.69 9.90 -8.94
CA GLY A 123 -3.11 10.22 -8.96
C GLY A 123 -3.90 9.21 -9.79
N GLY A 124 -5.19 9.07 -9.50
CA GLY A 124 -6.02 8.08 -10.19
C GLY A 124 -7.51 8.24 -9.97
N LEU A 125 -8.26 7.48 -10.76
CA LEU A 125 -9.68 7.23 -10.58
C LEU A 125 -9.85 5.83 -9.99
N LEU A 126 -10.78 5.63 -9.09
CA LEU A 126 -11.04 4.35 -8.50
C LEU A 126 -11.77 3.42 -9.48
N SER A 127 -11.49 2.12 -9.38
CA SER A 127 -12.13 1.09 -10.19
C SER A 127 -12.49 -0.10 -9.31
N HIS A 128 -13.59 -0.76 -9.64
CA HIS A 128 -13.98 -2.04 -9.03
C HIS A 128 -13.46 -3.25 -9.83
N SER A 129 -12.98 -3.06 -11.06
CA SER A 129 -12.57 -4.14 -11.96
C SER A 129 -11.07 -4.33 -12.07
N ARG A 130 -10.27 -3.33 -11.65
CA ARG A 130 -8.80 -3.39 -11.68
C ARG A 130 -8.19 -2.63 -10.50
N PHE A 131 -6.96 -2.99 -10.18
CA PHE A 131 -6.11 -2.26 -9.25
C PHE A 131 -5.46 -1.09 -9.99
N ASN A 132 -5.58 0.11 -9.42
CA ASN A 132 -4.90 1.31 -9.92
C ASN A 132 -3.79 1.70 -8.96
N THR A 133 -2.62 2.07 -9.51
CA THR A 133 -1.45 2.45 -8.73
C THR A 133 -1.72 3.73 -7.94
N VAL A 134 -1.34 3.70 -6.66
CA VAL A 134 -1.38 4.85 -5.74
C VAL A 134 0.01 5.38 -5.49
N ALA A 135 1.02 4.50 -5.43
CA ALA A 135 2.41 4.89 -5.30
C ALA A 135 3.36 3.77 -5.69
N THR A 136 4.61 4.15 -5.94
CA THR A 136 5.75 3.25 -6.04
C THR A 136 6.81 3.69 -5.05
N CYS A 137 7.24 2.79 -4.18
CA CYS A 137 8.32 3.06 -3.23
C CYS A 137 9.67 3.09 -3.95
N GLU A 138 10.60 3.88 -3.42
CA GLU A 138 11.99 3.91 -3.91
C GLU A 138 12.65 2.53 -3.76
N ALA A 139 13.60 2.23 -4.63
CA ALA A 139 14.29 0.94 -4.59
C ALA A 139 15.24 0.89 -3.38
N GLY A 140 15.31 -0.26 -2.72
CA GLY A 140 16.21 -0.47 -1.56
C GLY A 140 15.81 0.29 -0.28
N THR A 141 14.65 0.96 -0.23
CA THR A 141 14.16 1.59 1.00
C THR A 141 13.66 0.56 2.01
N ALA A 142 13.90 0.79 3.30
CA ALA A 142 13.36 -0.03 4.39
C ALA A 142 11.94 0.41 4.82
N THR A 143 11.52 1.61 4.42
CA THR A 143 10.22 2.21 4.79
C THR A 143 9.65 3.01 3.64
N CYS A 144 8.33 3.04 3.51
CA CYS A 144 7.62 3.82 2.50
C CYS A 144 6.24 4.20 3.03
N SER A 145 5.89 5.49 3.02
CA SER A 145 4.66 5.93 3.68
C SER A 145 4.12 7.25 3.17
N THR A 146 2.83 7.48 3.40
CA THR A 146 2.17 8.79 3.30
C THR A 146 1.16 8.95 4.43
N SER A 147 0.93 10.18 4.85
CA SER A 147 -0.19 10.59 5.73
C SER A 147 -1.16 11.54 5.02
N GLY A 148 -0.90 11.86 3.75
CA GLY A 148 -1.58 12.91 3.01
C GLY A 148 -2.41 12.40 1.83
N LEU A 149 -2.74 11.10 1.78
CA LEU A 149 -3.58 10.58 0.71
C LEU A 149 -5.04 10.98 0.96
N VAL A 150 -5.57 11.86 0.11
CA VAL A 150 -6.94 12.37 0.20
C VAL A 150 -7.74 11.91 -1.01
N PHE A 151 -8.86 11.23 -0.76
CA PHE A 151 -9.80 10.85 -1.80
C PHE A 151 -10.87 11.93 -1.98
N SER A 152 -11.33 12.12 -3.20
CA SER A 152 -12.43 13.01 -3.55
C SER A 152 -13.55 12.22 -4.21
N LEU A 153 -14.76 12.38 -3.70
CA LEU A 153 -16.00 11.88 -4.28
C LEU A 153 -16.63 12.98 -5.13
N LEU A 154 -16.91 12.69 -6.40
CA LEU A 154 -17.54 13.65 -7.31
C LEU A 154 -18.96 14.01 -6.85
N SER A 155 -19.38 15.23 -7.18
CA SER A 155 -20.78 15.66 -7.04
C SER A 155 -21.70 14.78 -7.88
N LYS A 156 -22.86 14.43 -7.34
CA LYS A 156 -23.89 13.67 -8.06
C LYS A 156 -25.27 14.17 -7.64
N PRO A 157 -25.80 15.25 -8.28
CA PRO A 157 -27.09 15.84 -7.91
C PRO A 157 -28.29 14.87 -7.99
N ALA A 158 -28.17 13.77 -8.73
CA ALA A 158 -29.17 12.72 -8.79
C ALA A 158 -29.27 11.88 -7.50
N VAL A 159 -28.24 11.90 -6.65
CA VAL A 159 -28.30 11.32 -5.30
C VAL A 159 -29.07 12.28 -4.40
N GLN A 160 -30.07 11.78 -3.69
CA GLN A 160 -30.98 12.63 -2.89
C GLN A 160 -30.61 12.72 -1.41
N ARG A 161 -29.63 11.92 -0.96
CA ARG A 161 -29.28 11.79 0.46
C ARG A 161 -27.83 12.19 0.68
N SER A 162 -27.65 13.13 1.59
CA SER A 162 -26.37 13.48 2.23
C SER A 162 -26.13 12.55 3.43
N GLY A 163 -24.91 12.57 3.97
CA GLY A 163 -24.52 11.76 5.12
C GLY A 163 -23.14 11.14 4.97
N THR A 164 -22.85 10.16 5.82
CA THR A 164 -21.60 9.40 5.74
C THR A 164 -21.74 8.25 4.77
N HIS A 165 -20.86 8.23 3.76
CA HIS A 165 -20.76 7.16 2.78
C HIS A 165 -19.38 6.51 2.90
N THR A 166 -19.35 5.23 3.26
CA THR A 166 -18.11 4.47 3.38
C THR A 166 -17.96 3.52 2.20
N LEU A 167 -16.78 3.55 1.59
CA LEU A 167 -16.38 2.62 0.55
C LEU A 167 -15.32 1.68 1.09
N VAL A 168 -15.54 0.37 0.96
CA VAL A 168 -14.54 -0.66 1.27
C VAL A 168 -13.60 -0.81 0.08
N VAL A 169 -12.30 -0.90 0.35
CA VAL A 169 -11.26 -1.02 -0.66
C VAL A 169 -10.33 -2.18 -0.36
N THR A 170 -9.89 -2.84 -1.42
CA THR A 170 -8.81 -3.81 -1.37
C THR A 170 -7.51 -3.14 -1.80
N TRP A 171 -6.48 -3.28 -0.98
CA TRP A 171 -5.12 -2.87 -1.30
C TRP A 171 -4.31 -4.05 -1.84
N LYS A 172 -3.42 -3.77 -2.80
CA LYS A 172 -2.42 -4.71 -3.29
C LYS A 172 -1.06 -4.05 -3.19
N VAL A 173 -0.12 -4.76 -2.57
CA VAL A 173 1.30 -4.39 -2.51
C VAL A 173 2.07 -5.50 -3.19
N GLU A 174 2.87 -5.14 -4.19
CA GLU A 174 3.61 -6.11 -5.01
C GLU A 174 5.03 -5.64 -5.26
N SER A 175 5.99 -6.56 -5.17
CA SER A 175 7.37 -6.33 -5.59
C SER A 175 7.42 -6.29 -7.13
N ILE A 176 8.06 -5.27 -7.68
CA ILE A 176 8.24 -5.07 -9.12
C ILE A 176 9.71 -4.81 -9.45
N GLY A 177 10.06 -5.03 -10.72
CA GLY A 177 11.44 -4.92 -11.20
C GLY A 177 12.18 -6.26 -11.16
N SER A 178 13.44 -6.21 -11.56
CA SER A 178 14.37 -7.34 -11.61
C SER A 178 15.60 -7.04 -10.75
#